data_AF-A0A7S2PCZ5-F1
#
_entry.id   AF-A0A7S2PCZ5-F1
#
_cell.length_a   1.000
_cell.length_b   1.000
_cell.length_c   1.000
_cell.angle_alpha   90.00
_cell.angle_beta   90.00
_cell.angle_gamma   90.00
#
_symmetry.space_group_name_H-M   'P 1'
#
loop_
_entity.id
_entity.type
_entity.pdbx_description
1 polymer ?
#
loop_
_entity_poly.entity_id
_entity_poly.type
_entity_poly.pdbx_seq_one_letter_code
_entity_poly.pdbx_strand_id
1 'polypeptide(L)'
;MSSSIACISKTAARYQANRRCASIISQYLLPAHQNGICSNFSTTASAHIATRNTSNRNNITATLPEGYRPGQAYDILQKKGADTGFIRRKEFMDMCRASRPGTPRDAKMIVHALSYFKRTCDLAIDNRHAKVALEGMIRSMLPRERERVKPQRLSDTEWELVLFALQARRALDAALFCSDAILKKDTALYTSVSIRCVNQVLGLAASAVSDDKANIFHPKVAAIGYREAEDVAVVGTLAEKKEQVSKMLDGIMEVLTTRSSNPERNMKKRAARKYLKQVKMTDGPDEETIALIGKIRKGMEVDIEPDAEDDELSGVDNEIEGSSSVEESSPVSDANVDEGNEQESREEK
;
A
#
# COMPACT_ATOMS: atom_id res chain seq x y z
N MET A 1 6.61 32.35 7.34
CA MET A 1 7.05 31.64 6.12
C MET A 1 8.58 31.52 5.96
N SER A 2 9.41 32.21 6.75
CA SER A 2 10.88 32.23 6.60
C SER A 2 11.61 31.01 7.19
N SER A 3 10.95 30.20 8.01
CA SER A 3 11.57 29.08 8.74
C SER A 3 11.74 27.79 7.91
N SER A 4 10.92 27.61 6.87
CA SER A 4 10.86 26.36 6.10
C SER A 4 11.96 26.27 5.01
N ILE A 5 12.39 27.42 4.47
CA ILE A 5 13.46 27.49 3.46
C ILE A 5 14.84 27.16 4.07
N ALA A 6 15.05 27.47 5.35
CA ALA A 6 16.32 27.20 6.04
C ALA A 6 16.59 25.69 6.25
N CYS A 7 15.54 24.86 6.28
CA CYS A 7 15.71 23.41 6.48
C CYS A 7 16.16 22.71 5.18
N ILE A 8 15.64 23.15 4.02
CA ILE A 8 15.97 22.60 2.70
C ILE A 8 17.45 22.85 2.33
N SER A 9 17.99 24.02 2.68
CA SER A 9 19.40 24.39 2.43
C SER A 9 20.40 23.50 3.20
N LYS A 10 20.10 23.15 4.47
CA LYS A 10 20.98 22.29 5.28
C LYS A 10 21.02 20.84 4.76
N THR A 11 19.93 20.34 4.19
CA THR A 11 19.87 19.00 3.55
C THR A 11 20.67 18.93 2.25
N ALA A 12 20.64 19.99 1.41
CA ALA A 12 21.41 20.04 0.17
C ALA A 12 22.93 20.03 0.43
N ALA A 13 23.39 20.73 1.48
CA ALA A 13 24.80 20.73 1.88
C ALA A 13 25.30 19.35 2.36
N ARG A 14 24.47 18.59 3.10
CA ARG A 14 24.79 17.21 3.52
C ARG A 14 24.90 16.24 2.34
N TYR A 15 24.11 16.45 1.28
CA TYR A 15 24.15 15.63 0.07
C TYR A 15 25.49 15.78 -0.68
N GLN A 16 26.05 16.99 -0.76
CA GLN A 16 27.36 17.23 -1.38
C GLN A 16 28.52 16.63 -0.56
N ALA A 17 28.43 16.62 0.77
CA ALA A 17 29.45 16.04 1.64
C ALA A 17 29.53 14.50 1.52
N ASN A 18 28.39 13.80 1.48
CA ASN A 18 28.37 12.34 1.34
C ASN A 18 28.92 11.84 0.00
N ARG A 19 28.81 12.65 -1.07
CA ARG A 19 29.36 12.32 -2.39
C ARG A 19 30.90 12.29 -2.41
N ARG A 20 31.56 13.03 -1.50
CA ARG A 20 33.04 13.04 -1.38
C ARG A 20 33.59 11.85 -0.60
N CYS A 21 32.88 11.36 0.42
CA CYS A 21 33.31 10.20 1.22
C CYS A 21 33.25 8.87 0.45
N ALA A 22 32.29 8.70 -0.47
CA ALA A 22 32.18 7.49 -1.29
C ALA A 22 33.32 7.31 -2.31
N SER A 23 34.01 8.40 -2.68
CA SER A 23 35.17 8.38 -3.59
C SER A 23 36.42 7.78 -2.93
N ILE A 24 36.62 8.04 -1.63
CA ILE A 24 37.85 7.68 -0.90
C ILE A 24 37.89 6.19 -0.54
N ILE A 25 36.73 5.55 -0.35
CA ILE A 25 36.66 4.13 0.04
C ILE A 25 37.00 3.17 -1.13
N SER A 26 36.98 3.65 -2.37
CA SER A 26 37.29 2.81 -3.55
C SER A 26 38.79 2.59 -3.80
N GLN A 27 39.69 3.25 -3.06
CA GLN A 27 41.14 3.18 -3.30
C GLN A 27 41.92 2.25 -2.34
N TYR A 28 41.28 1.62 -1.35
CA TYR A 28 41.99 0.88 -0.28
C TYR A 28 41.71 -0.63 -0.18
N LEU A 29 41.22 -1.30 -1.23
CA LEU A 29 41.08 -2.76 -1.22
C LEU A 29 42.23 -3.45 -1.97
N LEU A 30 43.30 -3.73 -1.20
CA LEU A 30 44.44 -4.57 -1.58
C LEU A 30 44.06 -6.06 -1.74
N PRO A 31 44.84 -6.84 -2.51
CA PRO A 31 44.63 -8.26 -2.75
C PRO A 31 45.33 -9.12 -1.69
N ALA A 32 44.67 -10.19 -1.23
CA ALA A 32 45.29 -11.17 -0.33
C ALA A 32 45.19 -12.59 -0.90
N HIS A 33 46.38 -13.09 -1.26
CA HIS A 33 46.93 -14.42 -1.01
C HIS A 33 46.22 -15.69 -1.51
N GLN A 34 46.86 -16.28 -2.52
CA GLN A 34 46.94 -17.72 -2.75
C GLN A 34 47.84 -18.38 -1.69
N ASN A 35 47.48 -19.59 -1.24
CA ASN A 35 48.36 -20.79 -1.14
C ASN A 35 47.73 -21.90 -0.27
N GLY A 36 47.85 -23.16 -0.72
CA GLY A 36 48.31 -24.24 0.16
C GLY A 36 47.35 -25.36 0.62
N ILE A 37 47.22 -26.42 -0.19
CA ILE A 37 47.65 -27.82 0.11
C ILE A 37 46.86 -28.70 1.13
N CYS A 38 46.40 -29.86 0.61
CA CYS A 38 46.14 -31.20 1.20
C CYS A 38 45.08 -31.36 2.33
N SER A 39 44.29 -32.43 2.41
CA SER A 39 44.63 -33.85 2.26
C SER A 39 43.37 -34.74 2.11
N ASN A 40 43.61 -35.96 1.64
CA ASN A 40 42.66 -37.02 1.31
C ASN A 40 41.92 -37.56 2.55
N PHE A 41 40.59 -37.68 2.47
CA PHE A 41 39.83 -38.59 3.33
C PHE A 41 38.98 -39.50 2.45
N SER A 42 39.46 -40.74 2.29
CA SER A 42 38.71 -41.85 1.72
C SER A 42 37.87 -42.45 2.82
N THR A 43 36.55 -42.44 2.66
CA THR A 43 35.64 -43.25 3.47
C THR A 43 34.64 -43.90 2.54
N THR A 44 34.89 -45.17 2.28
CA THR A 44 33.98 -46.10 1.63
C THR A 44 32.76 -46.30 2.53
N ALA A 45 31.69 -45.55 2.25
CA ALA A 45 30.38 -45.77 2.83
C ALA A 45 29.40 -46.21 1.74
N SER A 46 28.82 -47.39 1.99
CA SER A 46 27.86 -48.14 1.19
C SER A 46 26.95 -47.32 0.29
N ALA A 47 27.05 -47.62 -1.00
CA ALA A 47 26.10 -47.24 -2.03
C ALA A 47 24.77 -47.98 -1.86
N HIS A 48 23.91 -47.50 -0.95
CA HIS A 48 22.48 -47.58 -1.21
C HIS A 48 22.15 -46.51 -2.24
N ILE A 49 22.17 -46.94 -3.51
CA ILE A 49 21.64 -46.18 -4.63
C ILE A 49 20.13 -46.10 -4.40
N ALA A 50 19.72 -45.14 -3.57
CA ALA A 50 18.39 -44.58 -3.68
C ALA A 50 18.36 -43.95 -5.08
N THR A 51 17.74 -44.66 -6.02
CA THR A 51 17.22 -44.10 -7.26
C THR A 51 16.22 -43.02 -6.86
N ARG A 52 16.73 -41.85 -6.45
CA ARG A 52 15.97 -40.62 -6.40
C ARG A 52 15.42 -40.48 -7.81
N ASN A 53 14.11 -40.68 -7.95
CA ASN A 53 13.35 -40.43 -9.15
C ASN A 53 13.67 -39.01 -9.64
N THR A 54 14.71 -38.88 -10.45
CA THR A 54 15.05 -37.71 -11.24
C THR A 54 14.20 -37.65 -12.51
N SER A 55 13.32 -38.65 -12.72
CA SER A 55 12.32 -38.75 -13.78
C SER A 55 11.05 -37.95 -13.45
N ASN A 56 11.21 -36.68 -13.07
CA ASN A 56 10.20 -35.66 -13.32
C ASN A 56 10.80 -34.26 -13.11
N ARG A 57 11.99 -34.01 -13.66
CA ARG A 57 12.37 -32.64 -14.04
C ARG A 57 11.52 -32.22 -15.25
N ASN A 58 10.20 -32.24 -15.09
CA ASN A 58 9.27 -31.62 -16.01
C ASN A 58 9.58 -30.14 -16.00
N ASN A 59 10.31 -29.73 -17.02
CA ASN A 59 10.41 -28.39 -17.54
C ASN A 59 10.62 -27.29 -16.50
N ILE A 60 11.89 -26.96 -16.29
CA ILE A 60 12.42 -25.70 -15.73
C ILE A 60 11.88 -24.44 -16.48
N THR A 61 11.11 -24.65 -17.56
CA THR A 61 10.35 -23.67 -18.33
C THR A 61 8.87 -23.57 -17.95
N ALA A 62 8.37 -24.33 -16.96
CA ALA A 62 6.96 -24.27 -16.53
C ALA A 62 6.58 -22.83 -16.20
N THR A 63 5.94 -22.20 -17.18
CA THR A 63 5.31 -20.90 -17.07
C THR A 63 4.14 -21.03 -16.11
N LEU A 64 3.83 -19.94 -15.41
CA LEU A 64 2.65 -19.90 -14.53
C LEU A 64 1.41 -20.36 -15.32
N PRO A 65 0.56 -21.23 -14.75
CA PRO A 65 -0.59 -21.79 -15.45
C PRO A 65 -1.55 -20.68 -15.88
N GLU A 66 -2.23 -20.78 -17.02
CA GLU A 66 -3.14 -19.70 -17.46
C GLU A 66 -4.27 -19.43 -16.45
N GLY A 67 -4.64 -18.16 -16.27
CA GLY A 67 -5.75 -17.76 -15.38
C GLY A 67 -5.49 -17.85 -13.87
N TYR A 68 -4.24 -18.07 -13.46
CA TYR A 68 -3.84 -18.14 -12.07
C TYR A 68 -4.09 -16.86 -11.26
N ARG A 69 -4.28 -17.03 -9.94
CA ARG A 69 -4.33 -15.91 -8.99
C ARG A 69 -2.94 -15.55 -8.45
N PRO A 70 -2.68 -14.29 -8.05
CA PRO A 70 -1.39 -13.89 -7.48
C PRO A 70 -0.95 -14.76 -6.29
N GLY A 71 -1.87 -15.19 -5.42
CA GLY A 71 -1.56 -16.12 -4.33
C GLY A 71 -1.04 -17.48 -4.80
N GLN A 72 -1.69 -18.08 -5.80
CA GLN A 72 -1.24 -19.36 -6.37
C GLN A 72 0.12 -19.23 -7.05
N ALA A 73 0.35 -18.14 -7.79
CA ALA A 73 1.66 -17.87 -8.37
C ALA A 73 2.73 -17.64 -7.32
N TYR A 74 2.41 -16.93 -6.24
CA TYR A 74 3.33 -16.74 -5.13
C TYR A 74 3.77 -18.09 -4.56
N ASP A 75 2.85 -19.01 -4.28
CA ASP A 75 3.18 -20.32 -3.71
C ASP A 75 4.08 -21.15 -4.65
N ILE A 76 3.81 -21.12 -5.96
CA ILE A 76 4.63 -21.79 -6.98
C ILE A 76 6.04 -21.16 -7.03
N LEU A 77 6.11 -19.84 -7.05
CA LEU A 77 7.37 -19.10 -7.09
C LEU A 77 8.18 -19.25 -5.81
N GLN A 78 7.51 -19.36 -4.66
CA GLN A 78 8.15 -19.57 -3.37
C GLN A 78 8.84 -20.94 -3.33
N LYS A 79 8.16 -22.01 -3.76
CA LYS A 79 8.74 -23.35 -3.88
C LYS A 79 9.92 -23.36 -4.85
N LYS A 80 9.73 -22.77 -6.04
CA LYS A 80 10.80 -22.65 -7.05
C LYS A 80 12.02 -21.88 -6.54
N GLY A 81 11.79 -20.78 -5.83
CA GLY A 81 12.82 -19.96 -5.20
C GLY A 81 13.55 -20.69 -4.07
N ALA A 82 12.85 -21.55 -3.32
CA ALA A 82 13.47 -22.40 -2.29
C ALA A 82 14.37 -23.49 -2.90
N ASP A 83 13.89 -24.17 -3.95
CA ASP A 83 14.61 -25.29 -4.57
C ASP A 83 15.81 -24.85 -5.40
N THR A 84 15.63 -23.83 -6.24
CA THR A 84 16.63 -23.41 -7.23
C THR A 84 17.36 -22.12 -6.87
N GLY A 85 16.79 -21.30 -5.98
CA GLY A 85 17.26 -19.95 -5.69
C GLY A 85 17.00 -18.94 -6.82
N PHE A 86 16.39 -19.36 -7.94
CA PHE A 86 16.22 -18.56 -9.14
C PHE A 86 14.76 -18.44 -9.55
N ILE A 87 14.29 -17.20 -9.66
CA ILE A 87 12.95 -16.86 -10.16
C ILE A 87 13.14 -15.99 -11.39
N ARG A 88 12.42 -16.30 -12.48
CA ARG A 88 12.51 -15.49 -13.68
C ARG A 88 11.78 -14.18 -13.45
N ARG A 89 12.40 -13.08 -13.89
CA ARG A 89 11.81 -11.73 -13.90
C ARG A 89 10.41 -11.69 -14.52
N LYS A 90 10.22 -12.41 -15.62
CA LYS A 90 8.92 -12.54 -16.32
C LYS A 90 7.85 -13.13 -15.40
N GLU A 91 8.15 -14.19 -14.68
CA GLU A 91 7.17 -14.87 -13.81
C GLU A 91 6.72 -13.97 -12.66
N PHE A 92 7.65 -13.21 -12.07
CA PHE A 92 7.29 -12.20 -11.06
C PHE A 92 6.39 -11.09 -11.63
N MET A 93 6.70 -10.58 -12.82
CA MET A 93 5.86 -9.56 -13.47
C MET A 93 4.48 -10.10 -13.83
N ASP A 94 4.40 -11.33 -14.34
CA ASP A 94 3.13 -11.93 -14.71
C ASP A 94 2.27 -12.15 -13.46
N MET A 95 2.87 -12.55 -12.32
CA MET A 95 2.18 -12.60 -11.02
C MET A 95 1.59 -11.25 -10.61
N CYS A 96 2.36 -10.17 -10.77
CA CYS A 96 1.86 -8.83 -10.46
C CYS A 96 0.74 -8.38 -11.43
N ARG A 97 0.81 -8.78 -12.71
CA ARG A 97 -0.21 -8.47 -13.73
C ARG A 97 -1.51 -9.25 -13.54
N ALA A 98 -1.43 -10.44 -12.96
CA ALA A 98 -2.58 -11.27 -12.63
C ALA A 98 -3.44 -10.70 -11.49
N SER A 99 -3.00 -9.60 -10.87
CA SER A 99 -3.75 -8.93 -9.81
C SER A 99 -5.09 -8.38 -10.31
N ARG A 100 -6.13 -8.59 -9.50
CA ARG A 100 -7.49 -8.20 -9.86
C ARG A 100 -7.87 -6.90 -9.17
N PRO A 101 -8.56 -6.00 -9.87
CA PRO A 101 -9.06 -4.79 -9.25
C PRO A 101 -10.06 -5.09 -8.13
N GLY A 102 -10.02 -4.29 -7.07
CA GLY A 102 -10.86 -4.42 -5.89
C GLY A 102 -10.53 -5.62 -5.00
N THR A 103 -9.36 -6.25 -5.16
CA THR A 103 -8.92 -7.39 -4.33
C THR A 103 -7.69 -7.01 -3.48
N PRO A 104 -7.83 -6.34 -2.31
CA PRO A 104 -6.70 -5.93 -1.47
C PRO A 104 -5.75 -7.07 -1.07
N ARG A 105 -6.27 -8.31 -1.00
CA ARG A 105 -5.46 -9.51 -0.73
C ARG A 105 -4.36 -9.72 -1.78
N ASP A 106 -4.62 -9.40 -3.04
CA ASP A 106 -3.64 -9.50 -4.12
C ASP A 106 -2.51 -8.47 -3.92
N ALA A 107 -2.83 -7.24 -3.49
CA ALA A 107 -1.84 -6.22 -3.15
C ALA A 107 -0.92 -6.66 -2.01
N LYS A 108 -1.50 -7.18 -0.92
CA LYS A 108 -0.76 -7.74 0.23
C LYS A 108 0.17 -8.87 -0.21
N MET A 109 -0.28 -9.73 -1.11
CA MET A 109 0.54 -10.82 -1.66
C MET A 109 1.74 -10.30 -2.46
N ILE A 110 1.56 -9.26 -3.27
CA ILE A 110 2.66 -8.62 -4.02
C ILE A 110 3.71 -8.05 -3.05
N VAL A 111 3.29 -7.36 -1.99
CA VAL A 111 4.21 -6.84 -0.95
C VAL A 111 4.97 -7.98 -0.28
N HIS A 112 4.27 -9.05 0.11
CA HIS A 112 4.88 -10.21 0.73
C HIS A 112 5.90 -10.88 -0.20
N ALA A 113 5.59 -11.00 -1.48
CA ALA A 113 6.49 -11.52 -2.50
C ALA A 113 7.75 -10.65 -2.67
N LEU A 114 7.60 -9.33 -2.69
CA LEU A 114 8.72 -8.38 -2.77
C LEU A 114 9.68 -8.54 -1.59
N SER A 115 9.17 -8.63 -0.35
CA SER A 115 9.99 -8.84 0.84
C SER A 115 10.64 -10.23 0.83
N TYR A 116 9.88 -11.27 0.51
CA TYR A 116 10.38 -12.64 0.51
C TYR A 116 11.47 -12.87 -0.55
N PHE A 117 11.24 -12.45 -1.80
CA PHE A 117 12.20 -12.65 -2.89
C PHE A 117 13.47 -11.82 -2.71
N LYS A 118 13.38 -10.60 -2.15
CA LYS A 118 14.55 -9.82 -1.77
C LYS A 118 15.47 -10.59 -0.81
N ARG A 119 14.89 -11.21 0.22
CA ARG A 119 15.65 -11.91 1.27
C ARG A 119 16.24 -13.24 0.79
N THR A 120 15.48 -13.99 -0.01
CA THR A 120 15.73 -15.42 -0.22
C THR A 120 16.25 -15.80 -1.59
N CYS A 121 15.96 -15.00 -2.62
CA CYS A 121 16.19 -15.37 -4.02
C CYS A 121 17.24 -14.48 -4.68
N ASP A 122 17.79 -14.96 -5.80
CA ASP A 122 18.70 -14.19 -6.65
C ASP A 122 17.97 -13.17 -7.55
N LEU A 123 16.67 -12.96 -7.34
CA LEU A 123 15.85 -12.05 -8.14
C LEU A 123 16.14 -10.59 -7.74
N ALA A 124 16.88 -9.89 -8.60
CA ALA A 124 17.02 -8.43 -8.50
C ALA A 124 15.83 -7.74 -9.17
N ILE A 125 15.11 -6.95 -8.38
CA ILE A 125 14.00 -6.11 -8.81
C ILE A 125 14.57 -4.78 -9.31
N ASP A 126 14.54 -4.60 -10.62
CA ASP A 126 14.83 -3.31 -11.28
C ASP A 126 13.57 -2.43 -11.38
N ASN A 127 13.72 -1.16 -11.79
CA ASN A 127 12.64 -0.18 -12.01
C ASN A 127 11.45 -0.73 -12.81
N ARG A 128 11.70 -1.54 -13.85
CA ARG A 128 10.63 -2.13 -14.68
C ARG A 128 9.74 -3.07 -13.88
N HIS A 129 10.32 -3.85 -12.98
CA HIS A 129 9.58 -4.78 -12.12
C HIS A 129 8.87 -4.04 -10.99
N ALA A 130 9.53 -3.04 -10.40
CA ALA A 130 8.95 -2.18 -9.38
C ALA A 130 7.70 -1.45 -9.90
N LYS A 131 7.76 -0.92 -11.13
CA LYS A 131 6.61 -0.32 -11.81
C LYS A 131 5.44 -1.29 -11.92
N VAL A 132 5.66 -2.49 -12.46
CA VAL A 132 4.60 -3.49 -12.65
C VAL A 132 4.02 -3.95 -11.30
N ALA A 133 4.86 -4.08 -10.27
CA ALA A 133 4.41 -4.40 -8.92
C ALA A 133 3.52 -3.30 -8.33
N LEU A 134 3.93 -2.03 -8.45
CA LEU A 134 3.14 -0.88 -8.00
C LEU A 134 1.82 -0.75 -8.75
N GLU A 135 1.81 -0.87 -10.07
CA GLU A 135 0.59 -0.90 -10.88
C GLU A 135 -0.34 -2.04 -10.44
N GLY A 136 0.23 -3.22 -10.16
CA GLY A 136 -0.52 -4.37 -9.66
C GLY A 136 -1.14 -4.14 -8.29
N MET A 137 -0.42 -3.47 -7.37
CA MET A 137 -0.92 -3.10 -6.04
C MET A 137 -2.00 -2.01 -6.13
N ILE A 138 -1.75 -0.92 -6.85
CA ILE A 138 -2.73 0.16 -7.08
C ILE A 138 -4.00 -0.40 -7.66
N ARG A 139 -3.88 -1.20 -8.73
CA ARG A 139 -5.03 -1.88 -9.36
C ARG A 139 -5.81 -2.68 -8.33
N SER A 140 -5.13 -3.49 -7.53
CA SER A 140 -5.78 -4.35 -6.52
C SER A 140 -6.52 -3.58 -5.42
N MET A 141 -6.01 -2.41 -5.05
CA MET A 141 -6.63 -1.56 -4.03
C MET A 141 -7.81 -0.75 -4.59
N LEU A 142 -7.82 -0.46 -5.89
CA LEU A 142 -8.90 0.28 -6.54
C LEU A 142 -10.01 -0.66 -7.06
N PRO A 143 -11.28 -0.37 -6.78
CA PRO A 143 -12.42 -1.24 -7.08
C PRO A 143 -12.73 -1.30 -8.58
N ARG A 144 -13.49 -2.30 -9.02
CA ARG A 144 -14.06 -2.32 -10.38
C ARG A 144 -15.18 -1.31 -10.50
N GLU A 145 -15.26 -0.68 -11.67
CA GLU A 145 -16.33 0.26 -12.03
C GLU A 145 -17.73 -0.38 -11.97
N ARG A 146 -17.81 -1.71 -12.07
CA ARG A 146 -19.05 -2.50 -12.14
C ARG A 146 -19.72 -2.82 -10.80
N GLU A 147 -19.10 -2.55 -9.66
CA GLU A 147 -19.66 -2.87 -8.33
C GLU A 147 -20.60 -1.78 -7.79
N ARG A 148 -21.21 -0.99 -8.67
CA ARG A 148 -21.97 0.21 -8.29
C ARG A 148 -23.47 -0.03 -8.46
N VAL A 149 -24.06 -0.81 -7.56
CA VAL A 149 -25.53 -0.87 -7.46
C VAL A 149 -26.00 0.35 -6.68
N LYS A 150 -26.75 1.23 -7.35
CA LYS A 150 -27.33 2.41 -6.71
C LYS A 150 -28.36 1.98 -5.66
N PRO A 151 -28.25 2.44 -4.40
CA PRO A 151 -29.31 2.23 -3.41
C PRO A 151 -30.60 2.92 -3.85
N GLN A 152 -31.74 2.23 -3.77
CA GLN A 152 -33.05 2.79 -4.19
C GLN A 152 -33.45 4.07 -3.45
N ARG A 153 -32.87 4.32 -2.26
CA ARG A 153 -33.23 5.44 -1.38
C ARG A 153 -32.50 6.76 -1.69
N LEU A 154 -31.50 6.75 -2.57
CA LEU A 154 -30.70 7.94 -2.87
C LEU A 154 -31.14 8.57 -4.18
N SER A 155 -31.18 9.90 -4.21
CA SER A 155 -31.26 10.63 -5.47
C SER A 155 -30.01 10.34 -6.33
N ASP A 156 -30.10 10.58 -7.64
CA ASP A 156 -28.94 10.40 -8.54
C ASP A 156 -27.76 11.30 -8.12
N THR A 157 -28.05 12.54 -7.73
CA THR A 157 -27.04 13.51 -7.29
C THR A 157 -26.35 13.10 -5.99
N GLU A 158 -27.09 12.64 -4.99
CA GLU A 158 -26.52 12.12 -3.74
C GLU A 158 -25.67 10.87 -3.99
N TRP A 159 -26.12 9.99 -4.89
CA TRP A 159 -25.36 8.79 -5.23
C TRP A 159 -24.05 9.11 -5.93
N GLU A 160 -24.04 10.08 -6.85
CA GLU A 160 -22.81 10.56 -7.49
C GLU A 160 -21.82 11.14 -6.48
N LEU A 161 -22.29 11.95 -5.53
CA LEU A 161 -21.45 12.48 -4.45
C LEU A 161 -20.85 11.37 -3.57
N VAL A 162 -21.66 10.36 -3.21
CA VAL A 162 -21.20 9.19 -2.44
C VAL A 162 -20.15 8.41 -3.22
N LEU A 163 -20.39 8.15 -4.51
CA LEU A 163 -19.44 7.45 -5.37
C LEU A 163 -18.10 8.20 -5.49
N PHE A 164 -18.16 9.51 -5.65
CA PHE A 164 -16.98 10.37 -5.72
C PHE A 164 -16.18 10.30 -4.42
N ALA A 165 -16.83 10.46 -3.28
CA ALA A 165 -16.20 10.36 -1.95
C ALA A 165 -15.60 8.96 -1.70
N LEU A 166 -16.30 7.89 -2.06
CA LEU A 166 -15.80 6.51 -1.93
C LEU A 166 -14.57 6.26 -2.83
N GLN A 167 -14.59 6.77 -4.06
CA GLN A 167 -13.47 6.63 -4.99
C GLN A 167 -12.23 7.37 -4.49
N ALA A 168 -12.40 8.61 -4.02
CA ALA A 168 -11.32 9.40 -3.45
C ALA A 168 -10.75 8.75 -2.18
N ARG A 169 -11.60 8.24 -1.28
CA ARG A 169 -11.17 7.46 -0.10
C ARG A 169 -10.32 6.25 -0.48
N ARG A 170 -10.79 5.44 -1.44
CA ARG A 170 -10.08 4.23 -1.90
C ARG A 170 -8.77 4.58 -2.59
N ALA A 171 -8.72 5.70 -3.32
CA ALA A 171 -7.48 6.21 -3.91
C ALA A 171 -6.46 6.61 -2.83
N LEU A 172 -6.91 7.28 -1.76
CA LEU A 172 -6.06 7.61 -0.63
C LEU A 172 -5.53 6.35 0.08
N ASP A 173 -6.41 5.39 0.36
CA ASP A 173 -6.04 4.13 1.02
C ASP A 173 -5.06 3.31 0.15
N ALA A 174 -5.25 3.32 -1.19
CA ALA A 174 -4.31 2.72 -2.13
C ALA A 174 -2.95 3.42 -2.12
N ALA A 175 -2.93 4.75 -2.04
CA ALA A 175 -1.71 5.54 -2.00
C ALA A 175 -0.91 5.26 -0.73
N LEU A 176 -1.57 5.31 0.44
CA LEU A 176 -0.98 4.99 1.74
C LEU A 176 -0.42 3.56 1.79
N PHE A 177 -1.16 2.59 1.25
CA PHE A 177 -0.69 1.21 1.19
C PHE A 177 0.57 1.06 0.32
N CYS A 178 0.58 1.68 -0.87
CA CYS A 178 1.71 1.61 -1.78
C CYS A 178 2.93 2.38 -1.23
N SER A 179 2.73 3.51 -0.58
CA SER A 179 3.81 4.25 0.06
C SER A 179 4.43 3.46 1.20
N ASP A 180 3.64 2.80 2.04
CA ASP A 180 4.16 1.94 3.10
C ASP A 180 5.08 0.86 2.53
N ALA A 181 4.68 0.25 1.41
CA ALA A 181 5.53 -0.73 0.73
C ALA A 181 6.83 -0.11 0.19
N ILE A 182 6.82 1.15 -0.27
CA ILE A 182 8.02 1.88 -0.71
C ILE A 182 8.94 2.23 0.47
N LEU A 183 8.38 2.65 1.60
CA LEU A 183 9.12 3.10 2.78
C LEU A 183 9.75 1.94 3.55
N LYS A 184 9.13 0.77 3.47
CA LYS A 184 9.62 -0.46 4.10
C LYS A 184 10.94 -0.90 3.47
N LYS A 185 12.02 -0.79 4.27
CA LYS A 185 13.36 -1.22 3.87
C LYS A 185 13.37 -2.66 3.39
N ASP A 186 12.61 -3.55 4.03
CA ASP A 186 12.58 -4.98 3.73
C ASP A 186 11.97 -5.35 2.37
N THR A 187 11.23 -4.43 1.75
CA THR A 187 10.75 -4.63 0.38
C THR A 187 11.86 -4.30 -0.61
N ALA A 188 11.79 -4.91 -1.79
CA ALA A 188 12.70 -4.53 -2.88
C ALA A 188 12.40 -3.13 -3.44
N LEU A 189 11.21 -2.55 -3.17
CA LEU A 189 10.78 -1.26 -3.72
C LEU A 189 11.58 -0.09 -3.16
N TYR A 190 12.00 -0.17 -1.89
CA TYR A 190 12.78 0.86 -1.21
C TYR A 190 13.96 1.41 -2.04
N THR A 191 14.66 0.52 -2.76
CA THR A 191 15.82 0.87 -3.59
C THR A 191 15.54 0.89 -5.10
N SER A 192 14.46 0.27 -5.55
CA SER A 192 14.23 0.00 -6.98
C SER A 192 13.06 0.78 -7.59
N VAL A 193 12.33 1.56 -6.79
CA VAL A 193 11.24 2.38 -7.31
C VAL A 193 11.78 3.62 -8.01
N SER A 194 11.38 3.84 -9.26
CA SER A 194 11.68 5.09 -9.96
C SER A 194 10.83 6.24 -9.46
N ILE A 195 11.35 7.47 -9.54
CA ILE A 195 10.62 8.67 -9.13
C ILE A 195 9.26 8.81 -9.81
N ARG A 196 9.15 8.49 -11.10
CA ARG A 196 7.88 8.48 -11.84
C ARG A 196 6.80 7.59 -11.20
N CYS A 197 7.19 6.46 -10.62
CA CYS A 197 6.26 5.58 -9.92
C CYS A 197 5.87 6.14 -8.55
N VAL A 198 6.79 6.87 -7.89
CA VAL A 198 6.48 7.61 -6.67
C VAL A 198 5.49 8.75 -6.97
N ASN A 199 5.71 9.51 -8.04
CA ASN A 199 4.79 10.57 -8.49
C ASN A 199 3.41 10.01 -8.83
N GLN A 200 3.31 8.81 -9.37
CA GLN A 200 2.02 8.15 -9.57
C GLN A 200 1.28 7.89 -8.24
N VAL A 201 1.98 7.42 -7.20
CA VAL A 201 1.39 7.19 -5.87
C VAL A 201 1.01 8.51 -5.19
N LEU A 202 1.90 9.51 -5.25
CA LEU A 202 1.63 10.86 -4.75
C LEU A 202 0.49 11.54 -5.52
N GLY A 203 0.39 11.30 -6.82
CA GLY A 203 -0.70 11.79 -7.67
C GLY A 203 -2.06 11.25 -7.22
N LEU A 204 -2.14 9.96 -6.88
CA LEU A 204 -3.34 9.36 -6.30
C LEU A 204 -3.71 10.03 -4.97
N ALA A 205 -2.75 10.20 -4.07
CA ALA A 205 -2.98 10.91 -2.81
C ALA A 205 -3.40 12.37 -3.04
N ALA A 206 -2.76 13.08 -3.97
CA ALA A 206 -3.07 14.46 -4.29
C ALA A 206 -4.46 14.63 -4.90
N SER A 207 -4.88 13.71 -5.77
CA SER A 207 -6.26 13.70 -6.30
C SER A 207 -7.26 13.51 -5.16
N ALA A 208 -7.05 12.48 -4.33
CA ALA A 208 -7.94 12.20 -3.21
C ALA A 208 -8.06 13.39 -2.24
N VAL A 209 -6.93 14.02 -1.87
CA VAL A 209 -6.92 15.15 -0.92
C VAL A 209 -7.43 16.47 -1.54
N SER A 210 -7.34 16.64 -2.87
CA SER A 210 -7.88 17.85 -3.54
C SER A 210 -9.39 17.78 -3.73
N ASP A 211 -9.87 16.57 -4.03
CA ASP A 211 -11.28 16.22 -4.14
C ASP A 211 -11.99 16.30 -2.77
N ASP A 212 -11.20 16.32 -1.70
CA ASP A 212 -11.61 16.28 -0.29
C ASP A 212 -12.19 17.58 0.25
N LYS A 213 -12.08 18.70 -0.48
CA LYS A 213 -12.67 19.97 -0.05
C LYS A 213 -14.20 19.93 0.09
N ALA A 214 -14.86 18.84 -0.27
CA ALA A 214 -16.31 18.71 -0.16
C ALA A 214 -16.82 17.53 0.69
N ASN A 215 -16.22 16.32 0.78
CA ASN A 215 -17.03 15.17 1.26
C ASN A 215 -16.37 13.86 1.74
N ILE A 216 -15.04 13.62 1.73
CA ILE A 216 -14.55 12.25 2.05
C ILE A 216 -14.72 11.90 3.55
N PHE A 217 -14.80 12.93 4.38
CA PHE A 217 -15.04 12.81 5.83
C PHE A 217 -16.49 13.08 6.23
N HIS A 218 -17.39 13.29 5.27
CA HIS A 218 -18.77 13.62 5.60
C HIS A 218 -19.45 12.40 6.26
N PRO A 219 -19.98 12.53 7.49
CA PRO A 219 -20.53 11.40 8.26
C PRO A 219 -21.64 10.63 7.52
N LYS A 220 -22.42 11.35 6.68
CA LYS A 220 -23.49 10.77 5.86
C LYS A 220 -22.99 9.72 4.85
N VAL A 221 -21.80 9.88 4.28
CA VAL A 221 -21.19 8.89 3.37
C VAL A 221 -20.78 7.62 4.13
N ALA A 222 -20.37 7.79 5.41
CA ALA A 222 -20.04 6.66 6.28
C ALA A 222 -21.27 5.82 6.68
N ALA A 223 -22.47 6.40 6.73
CA ALA A 223 -23.69 5.67 7.08
C ALA A 223 -24.25 4.80 5.93
N ILE A 224 -24.02 5.19 4.68
CA ILE A 224 -24.62 4.54 3.50
C ILE A 224 -23.80 3.33 3.00
N GLY A 225 -22.48 3.33 3.25
CA GLY A 225 -21.54 2.39 2.62
C GLY A 225 -21.30 1.04 3.32
N TYR A 226 -21.91 0.77 4.48
CA TYR A 226 -21.48 -0.34 5.35
C TYR A 226 -22.54 -1.43 5.51
N ARG A 227 -22.64 -2.31 4.51
CA ARG A 227 -23.03 -3.70 4.74
C ARG A 227 -22.10 -4.75 4.13
N GLU A 228 -21.16 -4.36 3.25
CA GLU A 228 -20.20 -5.29 2.62
C GLU A 228 -18.72 -5.02 2.98
N ALA A 229 -18.46 -4.08 3.89
CA ALA A 229 -17.10 -3.62 4.23
C ALA A 229 -16.62 -4.03 5.64
N GLU A 230 -17.19 -5.08 6.23
CA GLU A 230 -16.80 -5.56 7.58
C GLU A 230 -15.33 -6.02 7.66
N ASP A 231 -14.67 -6.34 6.54
CA ASP A 231 -13.26 -6.72 6.51
C ASP A 231 -12.26 -5.55 6.41
N VAL A 232 -12.73 -4.29 6.37
CA VAL A 232 -11.87 -3.09 6.45
C VAL A 232 -12.03 -2.44 7.82
N ALA A 233 -11.85 -3.25 8.87
CA ALA A 233 -11.69 -2.77 10.23
C ALA A 233 -10.44 -1.87 10.32
N VAL A 234 -10.71 -0.56 10.36
CA VAL A 234 -9.98 0.56 10.99
C VAL A 234 -10.26 1.78 10.10
N VAL A 235 -11.46 2.35 10.26
CA VAL A 235 -11.70 3.73 9.83
C VAL A 235 -11.05 4.60 10.90
N GLY A 236 -9.76 4.86 10.77
CA GLY A 236 -9.08 5.81 11.64
C GLY A 236 -9.76 7.18 11.56
N THR A 237 -9.69 7.94 12.64
CA THR A 237 -10.22 9.32 12.68
C THR A 237 -9.59 10.16 11.56
N LEU A 238 -10.23 11.26 11.18
CA LEU A 238 -9.67 12.23 10.21
C LEU A 238 -8.25 12.64 10.62
N ALA A 239 -8.04 12.92 11.91
CA ALA A 239 -6.75 13.28 12.46
C ALA A 239 -5.69 12.20 12.24
N GLU A 240 -6.02 10.92 12.48
CA GLU A 240 -5.12 9.80 12.23
C GLU A 240 -4.75 9.67 10.75
N LYS A 241 -5.73 9.84 9.84
CA LYS A 241 -5.43 9.79 8.40
C LYS A 241 -4.54 10.96 7.97
N LYS A 242 -4.78 12.17 8.45
CA LYS A 242 -3.90 13.34 8.19
C LYS A 242 -2.48 13.06 8.71
N GLU A 243 -2.34 12.49 9.90
CA GLU A 243 -1.05 12.13 10.48
C GLU A 243 -0.34 11.05 9.64
N GLN A 244 -1.06 10.01 9.20
CA GLN A 244 -0.52 8.97 8.33
C GLN A 244 -0.04 9.54 6.99
N VAL A 245 -0.81 10.43 6.37
CA VAL A 245 -0.41 11.12 5.14
C VAL A 245 0.83 11.97 5.38
N SER A 246 0.91 12.72 6.48
CA SER A 246 2.11 13.52 6.80
C SER A 246 3.35 12.62 6.96
N LYS A 247 3.24 11.54 7.74
CA LYS A 247 4.31 10.55 7.91
C LYS A 247 4.73 9.91 6.59
N MET A 248 3.77 9.59 5.73
CA MET A 248 4.02 9.10 4.38
C MET A 248 4.87 10.09 3.57
N LEU A 249 4.49 11.37 3.54
CA LEU A 249 5.18 12.39 2.74
C LEU A 249 6.62 12.61 3.24
N ASP A 250 6.80 12.73 4.55
CA ASP A 250 8.11 12.89 5.17
C ASP A 250 9.00 11.68 4.91
N GLY A 251 8.45 10.48 5.08
CA GLY A 251 9.14 9.24 4.78
C GLY A 251 9.54 9.14 3.31
N ILE A 252 8.66 9.51 2.37
CA ILE A 252 8.97 9.45 0.93
C ILE A 252 10.12 10.41 0.60
N MET A 253 10.07 11.62 1.14
CA MET A 253 11.11 12.62 0.93
C MET A 253 12.44 12.20 1.55
N GLU A 254 12.42 11.69 2.78
CA GLU A 254 13.61 11.12 3.43
C GLU A 254 14.18 9.98 2.59
N VAL A 255 13.34 9.05 2.17
CA VAL A 255 13.76 7.92 1.34
C VAL A 255 14.39 8.44 0.06
N LEU A 256 13.71 9.26 -0.74
CA LEU A 256 14.24 9.80 -2.00
C LEU A 256 15.56 10.57 -1.84
N THR A 257 15.77 11.27 -0.72
CA THR A 257 17.00 12.04 -0.47
C THR A 257 18.16 11.17 0.06
N THR A 258 17.84 10.12 0.82
CA THR A 258 18.85 9.30 1.52
C THR A 258 19.12 7.94 0.91
N ARG A 259 18.38 7.54 -0.15
CA ARG A 259 18.44 6.17 -0.73
C ARG A 259 19.87 5.68 -0.84
N SER A 260 20.18 4.71 0.01
CA SER A 260 21.45 3.98 -0.05
C SER A 260 21.13 2.52 -0.22
N SER A 261 21.74 1.90 -1.23
CA SER A 261 21.62 0.47 -1.50
C SER A 261 22.46 -0.30 -0.49
N ASN A 262 21.90 -0.57 0.69
CA ASN A 262 22.57 -1.36 1.73
C ASN A 262 21.85 -2.70 1.90
N PRO A 263 22.59 -3.83 1.89
CA PRO A 263 21.99 -5.14 2.17
C PRO A 263 21.56 -5.19 3.65
N GLU A 264 20.41 -5.77 3.90
CA GLU A 264 19.93 -5.99 5.27
C GLU A 264 20.60 -7.21 5.92
N ARG A 265 20.67 -7.19 7.25
CA ARG A 265 21.24 -8.28 8.06
C ARG A 265 20.50 -9.61 7.88
N ASN A 266 19.21 -9.57 7.54
CA ASN A 266 18.35 -10.73 7.34
C ASN A 266 18.47 -11.35 5.92
N MET A 267 19.19 -10.72 5.00
CA MET A 267 19.33 -11.23 3.63
C MET A 267 20.29 -12.42 3.59
N LYS A 268 19.99 -13.42 2.75
CA LYS A 268 20.94 -14.50 2.49
C LYS A 268 22.21 -13.93 1.84
N LYS A 269 23.39 -14.43 2.24
CA LYS A 269 24.71 -13.95 1.77
C LYS A 269 24.80 -13.83 0.24
N ARG A 270 24.22 -14.78 -0.49
CA ARG A 270 24.21 -14.79 -1.97
C ARG A 270 23.35 -13.68 -2.57
N ALA A 271 22.13 -13.49 -2.04
CA ALA A 271 21.23 -12.42 -2.46
C ALA A 271 21.84 -11.03 -2.18
N ALA A 272 22.42 -10.85 -0.98
CA ALA A 272 23.08 -9.60 -0.60
C ALA A 272 24.22 -9.19 -1.58
N ARG A 273 25.08 -10.14 -1.98
CA ARG A 273 26.17 -9.90 -2.93
C ARG A 273 25.68 -9.44 -4.31
N LYS A 274 24.56 -9.98 -4.80
CA LYS A 274 23.99 -9.59 -6.10
C LYS A 274 23.26 -8.26 -6.02
N TYR A 275 22.49 -8.05 -4.95
CA TYR A 275 21.73 -6.83 -4.73
C TYR A 275 22.61 -5.58 -4.75
N LEU A 276 23.73 -5.61 -4.04
CA LEU A 276 24.75 -4.55 -4.03
C LEU A 276 25.31 -4.20 -5.42
N LYS A 277 25.35 -5.17 -6.34
CA LYS A 277 25.89 -4.99 -7.70
C LYS A 277 24.87 -4.38 -8.66
N GLN A 278 23.59 -4.65 -8.46
CA GLN A 278 22.56 -4.43 -9.48
C GLN A 278 21.60 -3.29 -9.17
N VAL A 279 21.35 -2.98 -7.90
CA VAL A 279 20.33 -1.99 -7.52
C VAL A 279 21.00 -0.71 -7.05
N LYS A 280 21.14 0.25 -7.96
CA LYS A 280 21.55 1.62 -7.65
C LYS A 280 20.56 2.55 -8.34
N MET A 281 19.58 3.04 -7.60
CA MET A 281 18.83 4.21 -8.04
C MET A 281 19.50 5.47 -7.54
N THR A 282 19.66 6.42 -8.44
CA THR A 282 20.38 7.68 -8.23
C THR A 282 19.43 8.88 -8.23
N ASP A 283 18.15 8.66 -8.53
CA ASP A 283 17.21 9.74 -8.77
C ASP A 283 16.69 10.25 -7.42
N GLY A 284 17.08 11.50 -7.10
CA GLY A 284 16.51 12.26 -6.00
C GLY A 284 15.15 12.87 -6.39
N PRO A 285 14.49 13.59 -5.45
CA PRO A 285 13.19 14.20 -5.70
C PRO A 285 13.24 15.22 -6.83
N ASP A 286 12.27 15.17 -7.75
CA ASP A 286 12.11 16.10 -8.87
C ASP A 286 11.11 17.20 -8.51
N GLU A 287 11.01 18.21 -9.37
CA GLU A 287 10.12 19.37 -9.15
C GLU A 287 8.65 18.94 -9.05
N GLU A 288 8.24 17.94 -9.86
CA GLU A 288 6.89 17.37 -9.82
C GLU A 288 6.60 16.71 -8.47
N THR A 289 7.54 15.93 -7.92
CA THR A 289 7.44 15.31 -6.60
C THR A 289 7.19 16.38 -5.53
N ILE A 290 8.01 17.45 -5.55
CA ILE A 290 7.93 18.54 -4.57
C ILE A 290 6.60 19.27 -4.70
N ALA A 291 6.14 19.52 -5.92
CA ALA A 291 4.86 20.15 -6.19
C ALA A 291 3.68 19.31 -5.69
N LEU A 292 3.69 17.98 -5.93
CA LEU A 292 2.67 17.06 -5.45
C LEU A 292 2.63 17.01 -3.92
N ILE A 293 3.78 16.92 -3.24
CA ILE A 293 3.86 16.95 -1.78
C ILE A 293 3.28 18.28 -1.24
N GLY A 294 3.66 19.41 -1.85
CA GLY A 294 3.14 20.72 -1.48
C GLY A 294 1.62 20.82 -1.68
N LYS A 295 1.09 20.25 -2.76
CA LYS A 295 -0.35 20.20 -3.04
C LYS A 295 -1.10 19.39 -1.99
N ILE A 296 -0.58 18.22 -1.61
CA ILE A 296 -1.19 17.37 -0.57
C ILE A 296 -1.20 18.09 0.78
N ARG A 297 -0.07 18.69 1.19
CA ARG A 297 0.03 19.42 2.46
C ARG A 297 -0.97 20.57 2.55
N LYS A 298 -1.04 21.41 1.50
CA LYS A 298 -2.01 22.50 1.42
C LYS A 298 -3.46 22.02 1.46
N GLY A 299 -3.74 20.86 0.87
CA GLY A 299 -5.08 20.26 0.94
C GLY A 299 -5.44 19.75 2.35
N MET A 300 -4.45 19.35 3.15
CA MET A 300 -4.66 18.95 4.56
C MET A 300 -4.82 20.14 5.52
N GLU A 301 -4.26 21.29 5.18
CA GLU A 301 -4.32 22.57 5.93
C GLU A 301 -5.66 23.29 5.81
N VAL A 302 -6.62 22.81 5.00
CA VAL A 302 -7.95 23.42 5.00
C VAL A 302 -8.58 23.16 6.36
N ASP A 303 -8.57 24.23 7.15
CA ASP A 303 -8.88 24.26 8.56
C ASP A 303 -10.33 23.88 8.79
N ILE A 304 -10.53 23.12 9.86
CA ILE A 304 -11.78 23.14 10.62
C ILE A 304 -11.88 24.61 11.03
N GLU A 305 -12.75 25.40 10.37
CA GLU A 305 -13.15 26.69 10.94
C GLU A 305 -13.47 26.36 12.40
N PRO A 306 -12.74 26.93 13.38
CA PRO A 306 -13.02 26.65 14.78
C PRO A 306 -14.50 26.94 14.90
N ASP A 307 -15.31 25.90 15.19
CA ASP A 307 -16.75 26.02 15.37
C ASP A 307 -16.90 27.28 16.19
N ALA A 308 -17.41 28.35 15.56
CA ALA A 308 -17.41 29.67 16.15
C ALA A 308 -18.08 29.44 17.48
N GLU A 309 -17.30 29.49 18.56
CA GLU A 309 -17.80 29.14 19.89
C GLU A 309 -19.04 29.99 20.02
N ASP A 310 -20.19 29.32 20.12
CA ASP A 310 -21.45 29.98 20.34
C ASP A 310 -21.24 30.74 21.67
N ASP A 311 -20.86 32.01 21.55
CA ASP A 311 -20.95 33.06 22.55
C ASP A 311 -22.46 33.27 22.84
N GLU A 312 -23.19 32.18 23.12
CA GLU A 312 -24.49 32.20 23.75
C GLU A 312 -24.27 32.45 25.24
N LEU A 313 -24.13 33.75 25.54
CA LEU A 313 -25.00 34.41 26.51
C LEU A 313 -25.09 33.69 27.86
N SER A 314 -24.05 33.88 28.67
CA SER A 314 -24.23 33.94 30.12
C SER A 314 -25.22 35.07 30.45
N GLY A 315 -26.49 34.74 30.65
CA GLY A 315 -27.45 35.70 31.20
C GLY A 315 -28.89 35.49 30.78
N VAL A 316 -29.46 34.32 31.05
CA VAL A 316 -30.91 34.22 31.28
C VAL A 316 -31.11 33.56 32.63
N ASP A 317 -31.26 34.41 33.64
CA ASP A 317 -31.79 34.05 34.95
C ASP A 317 -33.22 33.52 34.76
N ASN A 318 -33.36 32.19 34.73
CA ASN A 318 -34.66 31.54 34.82
C ASN A 318 -34.95 31.23 36.29
N GLU A 319 -35.54 32.21 36.98
CA GLU A 319 -36.44 31.94 38.10
C GLU A 319 -37.67 31.20 37.56
N ILE A 320 -37.74 29.89 37.82
CA ILE A 320 -38.99 29.12 37.68
C ILE A 320 -39.27 28.47 39.03
N GLU A 321 -39.89 29.25 39.92
CA GLU A 321 -40.83 28.73 40.90
C GLU A 321 -42.19 28.58 40.20
N GLY A 322 -42.83 27.42 40.31
CA GLY A 322 -44.18 27.27 39.73
C GLY A 322 -44.66 25.85 39.54
N SER A 323 -44.89 25.15 40.65
CA SER A 323 -45.73 23.95 40.77
C SER A 323 -47.04 24.03 39.98
N SER A 324 -47.45 22.96 39.29
CA SER A 324 -48.85 22.49 39.26
C SER A 324 -49.01 21.16 38.51
N SER A 325 -49.45 20.16 39.27
CA SER A 325 -50.14 18.94 38.87
C SER A 325 -51.25 19.14 37.84
N VAL A 326 -51.36 18.26 36.83
CA VAL A 326 -52.64 17.78 36.29
C VAL A 326 -52.45 16.35 35.75
N GLU A 327 -53.38 15.48 36.17
CA GLU A 327 -53.59 14.09 35.77
C GLU A 327 -54.06 13.98 34.31
N GLU A 328 -53.91 12.83 33.66
CA GLU A 328 -55.03 12.08 33.05
C GLU A 328 -54.55 11.02 32.05
N SER A 329 -54.87 9.78 32.44
CA SER A 329 -55.26 8.65 31.60
C SER A 329 -55.69 8.92 30.16
N SER A 330 -55.23 8.07 29.23
CA SER A 330 -56.10 7.04 28.62
C SER A 330 -55.32 6.03 27.76
N PRO A 331 -55.76 4.75 27.71
CA PRO A 331 -55.29 3.70 26.79
C PRO A 331 -56.12 3.70 25.48
N VAL A 332 -55.90 2.70 24.61
CA VAL A 332 -56.60 2.37 23.33
C VAL A 332 -55.81 2.89 22.10
N SER A 333 -55.38 2.10 21.12
CA SER A 333 -56.09 1.04 20.41
C SER A 333 -55.13 0.08 19.70
N ASP A 334 -55.48 -1.21 19.77
CA ASP A 334 -55.13 -2.25 18.81
C ASP A 334 -55.61 -1.87 17.40
N ALA A 335 -54.77 -2.10 16.39
CA ALA A 335 -55.20 -2.22 15.00
C ALA A 335 -54.41 -3.35 14.32
N ASN A 336 -55.08 -4.50 14.25
CA ASN A 336 -54.84 -5.56 13.27
C ASN A 336 -54.88 -4.99 11.84
N VAL A 337 -53.89 -5.35 11.02
CA VAL A 337 -53.99 -5.50 9.56
C VAL A 337 -53.08 -6.71 9.27
N ASP A 338 -53.60 -7.92 9.17
CA ASP A 338 -54.47 -8.49 8.13
C ASP A 338 -53.81 -8.58 6.73
N GLU A 339 -54.17 -9.67 6.09
CA GLU A 339 -53.53 -10.53 5.11
C GLU A 339 -53.07 -9.89 3.78
N GLY A 340 -52.03 -10.50 3.19
CA GLY A 340 -51.50 -10.11 1.89
C GLY A 340 -50.60 -11.19 1.29
N ASN A 341 -51.20 -12.34 1.05
CA ASN A 341 -50.71 -13.48 0.28
C ASN A 341 -50.38 -13.06 -1.16
N GLU A 342 -49.17 -13.32 -1.67
CA GLU A 342 -48.96 -13.46 -3.12
C GLU A 342 -47.75 -14.36 -3.41
N GLN A 343 -48.09 -15.60 -3.76
CA GLN A 343 -47.23 -16.54 -4.48
C GLN A 343 -46.97 -15.96 -5.88
N GLU A 344 -45.71 -15.88 -6.30
CA GLU A 344 -45.42 -15.98 -7.74
C GLU A 344 -44.25 -16.93 -7.95
N SER A 345 -44.63 -18.17 -8.24
CA SER A 345 -43.85 -19.15 -8.98
C SER A 345 -43.32 -18.53 -10.27
N ARG A 346 -42.00 -18.62 -10.51
CA ARG A 346 -41.50 -18.54 -11.88
C ARG A 346 -40.50 -19.62 -12.19
N GLU A 347 -40.88 -20.35 -13.22
CA GLU A 347 -40.32 -21.55 -13.80
C GLU A 347 -38.94 -21.33 -14.43
N GLU A 348 -38.17 -22.41 -14.37
CA GLU A 348 -37.26 -22.97 -15.36
C GLU A 348 -36.96 -22.16 -16.64
N LYS A 349 -35.65 -21.98 -16.89
CA LYS A 349 -34.97 -22.52 -18.07
C LYS A 349 -33.48 -22.72 -17.84
#